data_AF-A0A820C7A2-F1
#
_entry.id   AF-A0A820C7A2-F1
#
_cell.length_a   1.000
_cell.length_b   1.000
_cell.length_c   1.000
_cell.angle_alpha   90.00
_cell.angle_beta   90.00
_cell.angle_gamma   90.00
#
_symmetry.space_group_name_H-M   'P 1'
#
loop_
_entity.id
_entity.type
_entity.pdbx_description
1 polymer ?
#
loop_
_entity_poly.entity_id
_entity_poly.type
_entity_poly.pdbx_seq_one_letter_code
_entity_poly.pdbx_strand_id
1 'polypeptide(L)'
;MSSFKRRTINELCDHVDFSSYSTLLDIGDSLGDLSQTIVKRYPHINALSLDLPEVTCYALSLTIDHSNVQYVAGDFFDEKWPNEIIEKISMIDLVPLKYIIHDWPYNRRKFLIEKVYKLLISV
;
A
#
# COMPACT_ATOMS: atom_id res chain seq x y z
N MET A 1 -3.47 10.66 16.71
CA MET A 1 -2.87 9.34 16.36
C MET A 1 -1.78 9.41 15.28
N SER A 2 -1.43 10.58 14.72
CA SER A 2 -0.44 10.71 13.64
C SER A 2 1.03 10.60 14.06
N SER A 3 1.39 10.92 15.30
CA SER A 3 2.78 10.91 15.79
C SER A 3 3.34 9.51 16.02
N PHE A 4 2.52 8.57 16.51
CA PHE A 4 2.95 7.20 16.76
C PHE A 4 3.20 6.42 15.46
N LYS A 5 2.28 6.51 14.49
CA LYS A 5 2.42 5.84 13.19
C LYS A 5 3.68 6.27 12.45
N ARG A 6 3.94 7.58 12.37
CA ARG A 6 5.14 8.11 11.70
C ARG A 6 6.45 7.63 12.32
N ARG A 7 6.53 7.57 13.65
CA ARG A 7 7.75 7.09 14.32
C ARG A 7 8.07 5.64 13.94
N THR A 8 7.08 4.76 13.98
CA THR A 8 7.28 3.35 13.65
C THR A 8 7.53 3.13 12.15
N ILE A 9 6.90 3.92 11.27
CA ILE A 9 7.17 3.88 9.82
C ILE A 9 8.61 4.31 9.52
N ASN A 10 9.10 5.38 10.15
CA ASN A 10 10.50 5.80 10.00
C ASN A 10 11.46 4.71 10.49
N GLU A 11 11.20 4.14 11.67
CA GLU A 11 12.00 3.06 12.23
C GLU A 11 12.07 1.84 11.29
N LEU A 12 10.93 1.46 10.69
CA LEU A 12 10.85 0.41 9.68
C LEU A 12 11.72 0.75 8.46
N CYS A 13 11.62 1.97 7.93
CA CYS A 13 12.37 2.42 6.77
C CYS A 13 13.88 2.60 7.05
N ASP A 14 14.27 2.72 8.32
CA ASP A 14 15.67 2.75 8.74
C ASP A 14 16.30 1.35 8.81
N HIS A 15 15.49 0.30 9.03
CA HIS A 15 15.97 -1.06 9.26
C HIS A 15 15.67 -2.05 8.13
N VAL A 16 14.79 -1.68 7.18
CA VAL A 16 14.47 -2.48 6.00
C VAL A 16 14.99 -1.78 4.76
N ASP A 17 15.82 -2.50 4.00
CA ASP A 17 16.29 -2.04 2.70
C ASP A 17 15.23 -2.33 1.64
N PHE A 18 14.76 -1.27 0.98
CA PHE A 18 13.78 -1.38 -0.11
C PHE A 18 14.41 -1.16 -1.50
N SER A 19 15.73 -0.99 -1.58
CA SER A 19 16.44 -0.63 -2.81
C SER A 19 16.22 -1.58 -3.98
N SER A 20 15.98 -2.87 -3.71
CA SER A 20 15.77 -3.90 -4.73
C SER A 20 14.36 -3.94 -5.32
N TYR A 21 13.40 -3.23 -4.74
CA TYR A 21 12.02 -3.19 -5.21
C TYR A 21 11.76 -2.04 -6.17
N SER A 22 10.73 -2.17 -6.99
CA SER A 22 10.36 -1.20 -8.03
C SER A 22 8.92 -0.72 -7.93
N THR A 23 7.98 -1.60 -7.58
CA THR A 23 6.55 -1.26 -7.53
C THR A 23 5.91 -1.78 -6.25
N LEU A 24 5.53 -0.84 -5.40
CA LEU A 24 4.84 -1.04 -4.14
C LEU A 24 3.32 -0.99 -4.36
N LEU A 25 2.58 -1.96 -3.82
CA LEU A 25 1.15 -1.86 -3.56
C LEU A 25 0.90 -1.89 -2.05
N ASP A 26 0.57 -0.74 -1.45
CA ASP A 26 0.21 -0.65 -0.04
C ASP A 26 -1.31 -0.76 0.12
N ILE A 27 -1.76 -1.73 0.94
CA ILE A 27 -3.18 -2.07 1.12
C ILE A 27 -3.65 -1.55 2.47
N GLY A 28 -4.64 -0.67 2.47
CA GLY A 28 -5.13 -0.01 3.68
C GLY A 28 -4.16 1.07 4.20
N ASP A 29 -3.46 1.77 3.30
CA ASP A 29 -2.43 2.76 3.67
C ASP A 29 -3.01 4.05 4.30
N SER A 30 -4.34 4.21 4.31
CA SER A 30 -5.03 5.37 4.86
C SER A 30 -4.60 6.68 4.19
N LEU A 31 -3.70 7.45 4.81
CA LEU A 31 -3.20 8.71 4.24
C LEU A 31 -2.02 8.54 3.28
N GLY A 32 -1.51 7.32 3.12
CA GLY A 32 -0.33 7.09 2.29
C GLY A 32 1.00 7.22 3.06
N ASP A 33 0.98 7.25 4.41
CA ASP A 33 2.17 7.61 5.22
C ASP A 33 3.38 6.69 4.94
N LEU A 34 3.14 5.37 4.75
CA LEU A 34 4.24 4.44 4.48
C LEU A 34 4.71 4.58 3.04
N SER A 35 3.78 4.55 2.08
CA SER A 35 4.11 4.74 0.66
C SER A 35 4.91 6.00 0.44
N GLN A 36 4.43 7.16 0.93
CA GLN A 36 5.12 8.44 0.82
C GLN A 36 6.52 8.42 1.47
N THR A 37 6.68 7.77 2.62
CA THR A 37 7.98 7.67 3.29
C THR A 37 8.96 6.83 2.47
N ILE A 38 8.51 5.70 1.92
CA ILE A 38 9.32 4.83 1.07
C ILE A 38 9.72 5.56 -0.21
N VAL A 39 8.77 6.12 -0.98
CA VAL A 39 9.12 6.79 -2.25
C VAL A 39 9.95 8.06 -2.07
N LYS A 40 9.83 8.74 -0.92
CA LYS A 40 10.72 9.87 -0.59
C LYS A 40 12.18 9.42 -0.40
N ARG A 41 12.39 8.23 0.17
CA ARG A 41 13.73 7.66 0.42
C ARG A 41 14.29 6.91 -0.79
N TYR A 42 13.40 6.30 -1.57
CA TYR A 42 13.71 5.50 -2.76
C TYR A 42 12.88 6.03 -3.95
N PRO A 43 13.29 7.15 -4.59
CA PRO A 43 12.49 7.82 -5.62
C PRO A 43 12.26 7.01 -6.90
N HIS A 44 12.97 5.88 -7.08
CA HIS A 44 12.76 4.96 -8.20
C HIS A 44 11.56 4.04 -7.99
N ILE A 45 11.06 3.91 -6.75
CA ILE A 45 9.89 3.08 -6.43
C ILE A 45 8.63 3.83 -6.85
N ASN A 46 7.73 3.14 -7.53
CA ASN A 46 6.36 3.61 -7.80
C ASN A 46 5.42 2.99 -6.77
N ALA A 47 4.58 3.78 -6.11
CA ALA A 47 3.64 3.27 -5.12
C ALA A 47 2.19 3.38 -5.60
N LEU A 48 1.42 2.32 -5.36
CA LEU A 48 -0.03 2.27 -5.42
C LEU A 48 -0.57 2.20 -3.99
N SER A 49 -1.33 3.20 -3.56
CA SER A 49 -1.97 3.24 -2.24
C SER A 49 -3.45 2.89 -2.40
N LEU A 50 -3.84 1.68 -2.00
CA LEU A 50 -5.21 1.19 -2.08
C LEU A 50 -5.96 1.39 -0.76
N ASP A 51 -7.07 2.14 -0.78
CA ASP A 51 -7.98 2.24 0.35
C ASP A 51 -9.42 2.49 -0.13
N LEU A 52 -10.37 2.52 0.80
CA LEU A 52 -11.77 2.82 0.49
C LEU A 52 -11.92 4.18 -0.19
N PRO A 53 -12.96 4.39 -1.02
CA PRO A 53 -13.16 5.64 -1.74
C PRO A 53 -13.16 6.89 -0.84
N GLU A 54 -13.86 6.86 0.29
CA GLU A 54 -13.87 7.99 1.23
C GLU A 54 -12.49 8.32 1.82
N VAL A 55 -11.70 7.28 2.12
CA VAL A 55 -10.35 7.42 2.70
C VAL A 55 -9.39 7.95 1.66
N THR A 56 -9.47 7.42 0.45
CA THR A 56 -8.67 7.85 -0.72
C THR A 56 -8.94 9.31 -1.06
N CYS A 57 -10.22 9.72 -1.12
CA CYS A 57 -10.62 11.11 -1.32
C CYS A 57 -10.05 12.04 -0.23
N TYR A 58 -10.10 11.60 1.03
CA TYR A 58 -9.54 12.38 2.13
C TYR A 58 -8.01 12.48 2.05
N ALA A 59 -7.31 11.39 1.76
CA ALA A 59 -5.86 11.38 1.58
C ALA A 59 -5.41 12.30 0.44
N LEU A 60 -6.12 12.26 -0.69
CA LEU A 60 -5.87 13.14 -1.83
C LEU A 60 -6.05 14.62 -1.44
N SER A 61 -7.06 14.95 -0.62
CA SER A 61 -7.30 16.34 -0.19
C SER A 61 -6.19 16.93 0.69
N LEU A 62 -5.38 16.09 1.33
CA LEU A 62 -4.29 16.50 2.23
C LEU A 62 -2.90 16.43 1.59
N THR A 63 -2.78 15.76 0.45
CA THR A 63 -1.50 15.50 -0.19
C THR A 63 -1.21 16.58 -1.22
N ILE A 64 -0.01 17.17 -1.14
CA ILE A 64 0.39 18.30 -1.99
C ILE A 64 1.11 17.82 -3.26
N ASP A 65 1.78 16.66 -3.19
CA ASP A 65 2.52 16.05 -4.30
C ASP A 65 2.18 14.56 -4.40
N HIS A 66 1.72 14.15 -5.58
CA HIS A 66 1.31 12.78 -5.89
C HIS A 66 2.23 12.10 -6.90
N SER A 67 3.34 12.73 -7.29
CA SER A 67 4.14 12.31 -8.45
C SER A 67 4.56 10.84 -8.43
N ASN A 68 4.85 10.28 -7.25
CA ASN A 68 5.31 8.89 -7.09
C ASN A 68 4.36 8.01 -6.27
N VAL A 69 3.20 8.53 -5.86
CA VAL A 69 2.15 7.75 -5.15
C VAL A 69 0.83 7.90 -5.88
N GLN A 70 0.41 6.82 -6.55
CA GLN A 70 -0.91 6.73 -7.15
C GLN A 70 -1.90 6.22 -6.11
N TYR A 71 -2.88 7.05 -5.76
CA TYR A 71 -3.97 6.70 -4.87
C TYR A 71 -5.06 5.96 -5.67
N VAL A 72 -5.44 4.77 -5.22
CA VAL A 72 -6.41 3.89 -5.87
C VAL A 72 -7.57 3.65 -4.92
N ALA A 73 -8.79 4.00 -5.34
CA ALA A 73 -9.99 3.78 -4.56
C ALA A 73 -10.55 2.37 -4.80
N GLY A 74 -10.80 1.60 -3.75
CA GLY A 74 -11.45 0.30 -3.84
C GLY A 74 -11.50 -0.46 -2.53
N ASP A 75 -12.37 -1.47 -2.46
CA ASP A 75 -12.37 -2.41 -1.33
C ASP A 75 -11.41 -3.56 -1.64
N PHE A 76 -10.33 -3.69 -0.86
CA PHE A 76 -9.37 -4.78 -1.02
C PHE A 76 -9.97 -6.17 -0.72
N PHE A 77 -11.16 -6.24 -0.11
CA PHE A 77 -11.93 -7.47 0.05
C PHE A 77 -12.85 -7.83 -1.12
N ASP A 78 -13.01 -6.95 -2.11
CA ASP A 78 -13.72 -7.32 -3.33
C ASP A 78 -13.00 -8.47 -4.04
N GLU A 79 -13.72 -9.27 -4.82
CA GLU A 79 -13.12 -10.43 -5.50
C GLU A 79 -12.04 -10.00 -6.51
N LYS A 80 -12.29 -8.90 -7.21
CA LYS A 80 -11.39 -8.35 -8.23
C LYS A 80 -10.56 -7.20 -7.67
N TRP A 81 -9.36 -7.03 -8.21
CA TRP A 81 -8.59 -5.82 -7.98
C TRP A 81 -9.13 -4.67 -8.84
N PRO A 82 -9.00 -3.40 -8.39
CA PRO A 82 -9.19 -2.23 -9.24
C PRO A 82 -8.39 -2.31 -10.54
N ASN A 83 -8.90 -1.70 -11.62
CA ASN A 83 -8.28 -1.78 -12.95
C ASN A 83 -6.85 -1.22 -12.94
N GLU A 84 -6.62 -0.15 -12.17
CA GLU A 84 -5.32 0.48 -11.99
C GLU A 84 -4.27 -0.48 -11.41
N ILE A 85 -4.69 -1.40 -10.56
CA ILE A 85 -3.83 -2.45 -9.99
C ILE A 85 -3.66 -3.58 -11.00
N ILE A 86 -4.72 -3.98 -11.70
CA ILE A 86 -4.66 -5.02 -12.75
C ILE A 86 -3.66 -4.63 -13.84
N GLU A 87 -3.69 -3.38 -14.29
CA GLU A 87 -2.77 -2.86 -15.32
C GLU A 87 -1.29 -2.93 -14.92
N LYS A 88 -1.00 -2.87 -13.60
CA LYS A 88 0.35 -2.89 -13.05
C LYS A 88 0.72 -4.21 -12.39
N ILE A 89 -0.16 -5.22 -12.44
CA ILE A 89 -0.04 -6.41 -11.59
C ILE A 89 1.27 -7.18 -11.79
N SER A 90 1.77 -7.25 -13.03
CA SER A 90 3.03 -7.91 -13.38
C SER A 90 4.28 -7.16 -12.94
N MET A 91 4.13 -5.92 -12.48
CA MET A 91 5.25 -5.08 -12.01
C MET A 91 5.32 -5.02 -10.48
N ILE A 92 4.25 -5.41 -9.77
CA ILE A 92 4.16 -5.33 -8.31
C ILE A 92 5.09 -6.38 -7.69
N ASP A 93 6.10 -5.92 -6.97
CA ASP A 93 7.11 -6.74 -6.32
C ASP A 93 7.17 -6.56 -4.80
N LEU A 94 6.38 -5.62 -4.25
CA LEU A 94 6.30 -5.33 -2.82
C LEU A 94 4.85 -5.05 -2.39
N VAL A 95 4.36 -5.78 -1.37
CA VAL A 95 3.03 -5.58 -0.77
C VAL A 95 3.13 -5.59 0.77
N PRO A 96 3.31 -4.44 1.43
CA PRO A 96 3.28 -4.35 2.87
C PRO A 96 1.83 -4.51 3.36
N LEU A 97 1.69 -5.27 4.45
CA LEU A 97 0.42 -5.42 5.17
C LEU A 97 0.52 -4.69 6.51
N LYS A 98 0.83 -3.39 6.44
CA LYS A 98 1.09 -2.54 7.60
C LYS A 98 -0.21 -2.24 8.34
N TYR A 99 -0.26 -2.61 9.62
CA TYR A 99 -1.39 -2.33 10.52
C TYR A 99 -2.78 -2.80 10.06
N ILE A 100 -2.90 -3.52 8.95
CA ILE A 100 -4.21 -3.91 8.42
C ILE A 100 -4.64 -5.30 8.88
N ILE A 101 -3.68 -6.21 9.11
CA ILE A 101 -4.02 -7.62 9.37
C ILE A 101 -4.76 -7.81 10.70
N HIS A 102 -4.47 -7.02 11.73
CA HIS A 102 -5.08 -7.22 13.05
C HIS A 102 -6.52 -6.70 13.17
N ASP A 103 -7.00 -5.91 12.19
CA ASP A 103 -8.33 -5.30 12.23
C ASP A 103 -9.45 -6.31 11.93
N TRP A 104 -9.10 -7.48 11.39
CA TRP A 104 -10.06 -8.38 10.78
C TRP A 104 -10.13 -9.76 11.44
N PRO A 105 -11.30 -10.43 11.41
CA PRO A 105 -11.43 -11.81 11.86
C PRO A 105 -10.61 -12.78 10.99
N TYR A 106 -10.33 -13.97 11.52
CA TYR A 106 -9.44 -14.95 10.89
C TYR A 106 -9.75 -15.23 9.41
N ASN A 107 -11.02 -15.43 9.05
CA ASN A 107 -11.44 -15.70 7.68
C ASN A 107 -11.08 -14.55 6.72
N ARG A 108 -11.27 -13.31 7.15
CA ARG A 108 -10.91 -12.10 6.38
C ARG A 108 -9.38 -11.96 6.27
N ARG A 109 -8.63 -12.17 7.36
CA ARG A 109 -7.15 -12.15 7.34
C ARG A 109 -6.59 -13.20 6.37
N LYS A 110 -7.10 -14.43 6.45
CA LYS A 110 -6.72 -15.53 5.58
C LYS A 110 -6.99 -15.18 4.11
N PHE A 111 -8.20 -14.69 3.81
CA PHE A 111 -8.56 -14.26 2.46
C PHE A 111 -7.60 -13.19 1.93
N LEU A 112 -7.29 -12.15 2.71
CA LEU A 112 -6.42 -11.07 2.27
C LEU A 112 -4.99 -11.56 1.97
N ILE A 113 -4.42 -12.39 2.86
CA ILE A 113 -3.08 -12.99 2.65
C ILE A 113 -3.06 -13.87 1.40
N GLU A 114 -4.08 -14.72 1.21
CA GLU A 114 -4.18 -15.58 0.01
C GLU A 114 -4.32 -14.75 -1.27
N LYS A 115 -5.10 -13.66 -1.23
CA LYS A 115 -5.28 -12.75 -2.37
C LYS A 115 -3.99 -12.04 -2.76
N VAL A 116 -3.24 -11.54 -1.77
CA VAL A 116 -1.92 -10.91 -1.97
C VAL A 116 -0.89 -11.92 -2.47
N TYR A 117 -0.86 -13.11 -1.89
CA TYR A 117 0.03 -14.18 -2.35
C TYR A 117 -0.22 -14.50 -3.83
N LYS A 118 -1.49 -14.69 -4.22
CA LYS A 118 -1.87 -14.91 -5.61
C LYS A 118 -1.41 -13.77 -6.51
N LEU A 119 -1.58 -12.51 -6.09
CA LEU A 119 -1.11 -11.35 -6.84
C LEU A 119 0.41 -11.43 -7.11
N LEU A 120 1.21 -11.71 -6.08
CA LEU A 120 2.68 -11.75 -6.18
C LEU A 120 3.22 -12.93 -7.01
N ILE A 121 2.49 -14.05 -7.10
CA ILE A 121 2.91 -15.21 -7.91
C ILE A 121 2.29 -15.24 -9.31
N SER A 122 1.45 -14.26 -9.64
CA SER A 122 0.83 -14.15 -10.98
C SER A 122 1.76 -13.49 -12.01
N VAL A 123 3.03 -13.25 -11.62
CA VAL A 123 4.10 -12.65 -12.41
C VAL A 123 4.92 -13.72 -13.11
#